data_AF-A0A7V7DYX0-F1
#
_entry.id   AF-A0A7V7DYX0-F1
#
_cell.length_a   1.000
_cell.length_b   1.000
_cell.length_c   1.000
_cell.angle_alpha   90.00
_cell.angle_beta   90.00
_cell.angle_gamma   90.00
#
_symmetry.space_group_name_H-M   'P 1'
#
loop_
_entity.id
_entity.type
_entity.pdbx_description
1 polymer ?
#
loop_
_entity_poly.entity_id
_entity_poly.type
_entity_poly.pdbx_seq_one_letter_code
_entity_poly.pdbx_strand_id
1 'polypeptide(L)'
;MNAATSQSILKLATLITGLVMLGEAKVLFTGLRLAKLAKNPWFTRKNRILLGSDILFGFVLLASVFHSGSDTLSILFLIVVCFSFLAHGYREWEYLAQIENRFCAGIPQFIVNNFKLIGLLLILFASLS
;
A
#
# COMPACT_ATOMS: atom_id res chain seq x y z
N MET A 1 -8.75 24.49 -10.90
CA MET A 1 -7.35 24.23 -10.50
C MET A 1 -6.53 24.04 -11.77
N ASN A 2 -5.32 24.58 -11.90
CA ASN A 2 -4.54 24.41 -13.14
C ASN A 2 -3.88 23.00 -13.19
N ALA A 3 -3.43 22.59 -14.38
CA ALA A 3 -2.88 21.25 -14.60
C ALA A 3 -1.62 20.97 -13.74
N ALA A 4 -0.76 21.97 -13.56
CA ALA A 4 0.46 21.85 -12.77
C ALA A 4 0.19 21.57 -11.28
N THR A 5 -0.79 22.26 -10.69
CA THR A 5 -1.21 22.03 -9.30
C THR A 5 -1.81 20.62 -9.14
N SER A 6 -2.63 20.18 -10.09
CA SER A 6 -3.24 18.83 -10.07
C SER A 6 -2.20 17.72 -10.14
N GLN A 7 -1.20 17.87 -11.01
CA GLN A 7 -0.09 16.93 -11.13
C GLN A 7 0.79 16.90 -9.86
N SER A 8 0.99 18.06 -9.22
CA SER A 8 1.78 18.16 -7.99
C SER A 8 1.09 17.46 -6.81
N ILE A 9 -0.24 17.61 -6.70
CA ILE A 9 -1.05 16.92 -5.69
C ILE A 9 -1.00 15.40 -5.91
N LEU A 10 -1.13 14.93 -7.16
CA LEU A 10 -1.03 13.51 -7.49
C LEU A 10 0.34 12.93 -7.12
N LYS A 11 1.43 13.64 -7.44
CA LYS A 11 2.79 13.24 -7.07
C LYS A 11 2.96 13.17 -5.55
N LEU A 12 2.45 14.15 -4.82
CA LEU A 12 2.50 14.17 -3.36
C LEU A 12 1.71 13.01 -2.74
N ALA A 13 0.49 12.76 -3.22
CA ALA A 13 -0.34 11.64 -2.78
C ALA A 13 0.37 10.30 -3.04
N THR A 14 0.91 10.12 -4.25
CA THR A 14 1.67 8.92 -4.64
C THR A 14 2.90 8.71 -3.76
N LEU A 15 3.65 9.78 -3.49
CA LEU A 15 4.81 9.75 -2.61
C LEU A 15 4.44 9.31 -1.19
N ILE A 16 3.44 9.96 -0.59
CA ILE A 16 3.00 9.65 0.77
C ILE A 16 2.50 8.21 0.85
N THR A 17 1.64 7.78 -0.07
CA THR A 17 1.11 6.41 -0.09
C THR A 17 2.24 5.39 -0.23
N GLY A 18 3.20 5.60 -1.14
CA GLY A 18 4.36 4.73 -1.30
C GLY A 18 5.20 4.62 -0.04
N LEU A 19 5.47 5.76 0.64
CA LEU A 19 6.21 5.77 1.91
C LEU A 19 5.47 5.03 3.03
N VAL A 20 4.16 5.22 3.15
CA VAL A 20 3.36 4.52 4.18
C VAL A 20 3.34 3.01 3.93
N MET A 21 3.24 2.56 2.67
CA MET A 21 3.31 1.14 2.32
C MET A 21 4.67 0.53 2.70
N LEU A 22 5.77 1.21 2.40
CA LEU A 22 7.11 0.76 2.82
C LEU A 22 7.29 0.78 4.35
N GLY A 23 6.68 1.76 5.03
CA GLY A 23 6.63 1.83 6.48
C GLY A 23 5.93 0.60 7.08
N GLU A 24 4.76 0.23 6.56
CA GLU A 24 4.08 -1.00 6.96
C GLU A 24 4.89 -2.25 6.65
N ALA A 25 5.51 -2.32 5.47
CA ALA A 25 6.39 -3.42 5.12
C ALA A 25 7.52 -3.58 6.14
N LYS A 26 8.12 -2.47 6.60
CA LYS A 26 9.15 -2.51 7.64
C LYS A 26 8.61 -2.99 8.98
N VAL A 27 7.40 -2.56 9.38
CA VAL A 27 6.75 -3.02 10.62
C VAL A 27 6.45 -4.52 10.53
N LEU A 28 5.85 -4.98 9.43
CA LEU A 28 5.54 -6.38 9.18
C LEU A 28 6.81 -7.23 9.12
N PHE A 29 7.87 -6.75 8.45
CA PHE A 29 9.16 -7.42 8.40
C PHE A 29 9.81 -7.55 9.79
N THR A 30 9.79 -6.47 10.57
CA THR A 30 10.31 -6.47 11.95
C THR A 30 9.51 -7.43 12.81
N GLY A 31 8.18 -7.41 12.69
CA GLY A 31 7.27 -8.34 13.32
C GLY A 31 7.57 -9.80 12.95
N LEU A 32 7.79 -10.09 11.66
CA LEU A 32 8.16 -11.42 11.15
C LEU A 32 9.58 -11.87 11.59
N ARG A 33 10.52 -10.94 11.75
CA ARG A 33 11.89 -11.24 12.19
C ARG A 33 11.96 -11.53 13.68
N LEU A 34 11.30 -10.72 14.51
CA LEU A 34 11.13 -10.96 15.95
C LEU A 34 10.28 -12.22 16.19
N ALA A 35 9.30 -12.48 15.32
CA ALA A 35 8.46 -13.68 15.32
C ALA A 35 9.21 -14.98 15.07
N LYS A 36 10.34 -14.99 14.36
CA LYS A 36 11.09 -16.23 14.10
C LYS A 36 11.59 -16.89 15.40
N LEU A 37 11.54 -16.16 16.52
CA LEU A 37 11.96 -16.58 17.86
C LEU A 37 10.79 -17.07 18.75
N ALA A 38 9.52 -16.94 18.34
CA ALA A 38 8.35 -17.35 19.13
C ALA A 38 7.22 -17.89 18.22
N LYS A 39 6.22 -18.62 18.74
CA LYS A 39 4.99 -18.98 17.98
C LYS A 39 4.14 -17.73 17.69
N ASN A 40 4.65 -16.80 16.88
CA ASN A 40 4.00 -15.55 16.59
C ASN A 40 3.00 -15.74 15.44
N PRO A 41 1.74 -15.33 15.64
CA PRO A 41 0.67 -15.53 14.66
C PRO A 41 0.81 -14.71 13.38
N TRP A 42 1.77 -13.80 13.29
CA TRP A 42 2.05 -13.03 12.09
C TRP A 42 2.78 -13.84 11.01
N PHE A 43 3.41 -14.97 11.37
CA PHE A 43 4.23 -15.78 10.45
C PHE A 43 3.39 -16.71 9.56
N THR A 44 2.52 -16.14 8.72
CA THR A 44 1.70 -16.88 7.76
C THR A 44 2.22 -16.71 6.33
N ARG A 45 1.91 -17.66 5.43
CA ARG A 45 2.23 -17.52 3.99
C ARG A 45 1.56 -16.27 3.41
N LYS A 46 0.32 -15.99 3.82
CA LYS A 46 -0.45 -14.80 3.45
C LYS A 46 0.32 -13.51 3.78
N ASN A 47 0.77 -13.34 5.02
CA ASN A 47 1.50 -12.15 5.45
C ASN A 47 2.86 -11.98 4.75
N ARG A 48 3.53 -13.07 4.35
CA ARG A 48 4.76 -12.97 3.55
C ARG A 48 4.52 -12.47 2.14
N ILE A 49 3.44 -12.93 1.49
CA ILE A 49 3.04 -12.45 0.16
C ILE A 49 2.67 -10.97 0.25
N LEU A 50 1.84 -10.63 1.24
CA LEU A 50 1.42 -9.28 1.55
C LEU A 50 2.60 -8.34 1.83
N LEU A 51 3.62 -8.78 2.57
CA LEU A 51 4.87 -8.05 2.76
C LEU A 51 5.60 -7.80 1.43
N GLY A 52 5.76 -8.84 0.61
CA GLY A 52 6.40 -8.73 -0.70
C GLY A 52 5.67 -7.74 -1.60
N SER A 53 4.34 -7.77 -1.60
CA SER A 53 3.48 -6.82 -2.29
C SER A 53 3.69 -5.38 -1.80
N ASP A 54 3.70 -5.14 -0.49
CA ASP A 54 3.89 -3.79 0.07
C ASP A 54 5.24 -3.20 -0.32
N ILE A 55 6.31 -4.03 -0.29
CA ILE A 55 7.65 -3.62 -0.71
C ILE A 55 7.64 -3.29 -2.21
N LEU A 56 7.19 -4.23 -3.04
CA LEU A 56 7.20 -4.09 -4.49
C LEU A 56 6.38 -2.87 -4.93
N PHE A 57 5.12 -2.80 -4.50
CA PHE A 57 4.21 -1.72 -4.88
C PHE A 57 4.65 -0.38 -4.30
N GLY A 58 5.12 -0.34 -3.05
CA GLY A 58 5.66 0.86 -2.44
C GLY A 58 6.83 1.43 -3.25
N PHE A 59 7.78 0.60 -3.66
CA PHE A 59 8.89 1.04 -4.51
C PHE A 59 8.43 1.50 -5.91
N VAL A 60 7.47 0.80 -6.53
CA VAL A 60 6.96 1.22 -7.84
C VAL A 60 6.26 2.58 -7.75
N LEU A 61 5.45 2.82 -6.71
CA LEU A 61 4.83 4.13 -6.48
C LEU A 61 5.87 5.22 -6.27
N LEU A 62 6.93 4.96 -5.49
CA LEU A 62 8.00 5.95 -5.31
C LEU A 62 8.75 6.23 -6.62
N ALA A 63 9.06 5.20 -7.39
CA ALA A 63 9.75 5.34 -8.67
C ALA A 63 8.94 6.15 -9.69
N SER A 64 7.60 6.00 -9.69
CA SER A 64 6.72 6.73 -10.60
C SER A 64 6.62 8.23 -10.29
N VAL A 65 6.85 8.66 -9.04
CA VAL A 65 6.91 10.10 -8.70
C VAL A 65 8.02 10.81 -9.47
N PHE A 66 9.16 10.13 -9.66
CA PHE A 66 10.35 10.68 -10.33
C PHE A 66 10.33 10.50 -11.86
N HIS A 67 9.50 9.60 -12.38
CA HIS A 67 9.35 9.36 -13.81
C HIS A 67 8.06 9.98 -14.34
N SER A 68 8.12 11.25 -14.74
CA SER A 68 7.05 11.88 -15.51
C SER A 68 7.29 11.72 -17.01
N GLY A 69 6.41 11.00 -17.72
CA GLY A 69 6.31 11.10 -19.19
C GLY A 69 6.44 9.82 -20.03
N SER A 70 6.25 8.61 -19.49
CA SER A 70 6.17 7.39 -20.32
C SER A 70 4.82 6.69 -20.20
N ASP A 71 4.16 6.46 -21.33
CA ASP A 71 2.84 5.83 -21.40
C ASP A 71 2.84 4.38 -20.87
N THR A 72 3.97 3.68 -21.03
CA THR A 72 4.16 2.32 -20.49
C THR A 72 4.23 2.33 -18.96
N LEU A 73 4.83 3.37 -18.35
CA LEU A 73 4.76 3.54 -16.90
C LEU A 73 3.32 3.78 -16.46
N SER A 74 2.50 4.46 -17.26
CA SER A 74 1.10 4.77 -16.89
C SER A 74 0.24 3.53 -16.72
N ILE A 75 0.33 2.53 -17.60
CA ILE A 75 -0.44 1.28 -17.48
C ILE A 75 0.05 0.44 -16.30
N LEU A 76 1.37 0.24 -16.18
CA LEU A 76 1.95 -0.53 -15.08
C LEU A 76 1.65 0.12 -13.73
N PHE A 77 1.70 1.45 -13.66
CA PHE A 77 1.34 2.24 -12.49
C PHE A 77 -0.12 1.99 -12.09
N LEU A 78 -1.06 2.09 -13.04
CA LEU A 78 -2.48 1.81 -12.78
C LEU A 78 -2.70 0.38 -12.27
N ILE A 79 -2.04 -0.61 -12.89
CA ILE A 79 -2.07 -2.01 -12.42
C ILE A 79 -1.60 -2.10 -10.97
N VAL A 80 -0.46 -1.48 -10.64
CA VAL A 80 0.08 -1.48 -9.27
C VAL A 80 -0.85 -0.79 -8.29
N VAL A 81 -1.45 0.35 -8.63
CA VAL A 81 -2.42 1.05 -7.78
C VAL A 81 -3.65 0.16 -7.55
N CYS A 82 -4.21 -0.48 -8.58
CA CYS A 82 -5.34 -1.40 -8.47
C CYS A 82 -5.01 -2.61 -7.57
N PHE A 83 -3.89 -3.28 -7.80
CA PHE A 83 -3.50 -4.43 -6.98
C PHE A 83 -3.17 -4.04 -5.53
N SER A 84 -2.58 -2.86 -5.32
CA SER A 84 -2.36 -2.30 -3.97
C SER A 84 -3.70 -2.06 -3.27
N PHE A 85 -4.65 -1.45 -3.97
CA PHE A 85 -5.99 -1.18 -3.43
C PHE A 85 -6.70 -2.47 -3.04
N LEU A 86 -6.69 -3.48 -3.92
CA LEU A 86 -7.28 -4.79 -3.64
C LEU A 86 -6.57 -5.51 -2.48
N ALA A 87 -5.24 -5.49 -2.43
CA ALA A 87 -4.47 -6.14 -1.37
C ALA A 87 -4.76 -5.52 0.01
N HIS A 88 -4.79 -4.19 0.09
CA HIS A 88 -5.10 -3.48 1.33
C HIS A 88 -6.59 -3.55 1.68
N GLY A 89 -7.48 -3.52 0.69
CA GLY A 89 -8.92 -3.67 0.88
C GLY A 89 -9.28 -5.07 1.37
N TYR A 90 -8.55 -6.08 0.92
CA TYR A 90 -8.67 -7.43 1.45
C TYR A 90 -8.25 -7.51 2.92
N ARG A 91 -7.12 -6.89 3.31
CA ARG A 91 -6.71 -6.84 4.73
C ARG A 91 -7.75 -6.13 5.61
N GLU A 92 -8.35 -5.07 5.09
CA GLU A 92 -9.41 -4.31 5.73
C GLU A 92 -10.65 -5.18 5.96
N TRP A 93 -11.11 -5.85 4.90
CA TRP A 93 -12.24 -6.75 4.95
C TRP A 93 -12.01 -7.90 5.93
N GLU A 94 -10.80 -8.49 5.96
CA GLU A 94 -10.47 -9.54 6.94
C GLU A 94 -10.58 -9.04 8.38
N TYR A 95 -10.12 -7.83 8.65
CA TYR A 95 -10.28 -7.21 9.97
C TYR A 95 -11.75 -7.04 10.34
N LEU A 96 -12.56 -6.46 9.44
CA LEU A 96 -14.00 -6.25 9.67
C LEU A 96 -14.78 -7.56 9.81
N ALA A 97 -14.42 -8.58 9.02
CA ALA A 97 -15.02 -9.90 9.06
C ALA A 97 -14.55 -10.75 10.26
N GLN A 98 -13.60 -10.23 11.07
CA GLN A 98 -12.99 -10.94 12.19
C GLN A 98 -12.35 -12.28 11.76
N ILE A 99 -11.97 -12.39 10.49
CA ILE A 99 -11.25 -13.54 9.93
C ILE A 99 -9.78 -13.33 10.24
N GLU A 100 -9.09 -14.33 10.81
CA GLU A 100 -7.73 -14.19 11.35
C GLU A 100 -6.74 -13.48 10.39
N ASN A 101 -6.61 -12.16 10.56
CA ASN A 101 -5.50 -11.36 10.10
C ASN A 101 -4.89 -10.65 11.30
N ARG A 102 -3.98 -11.36 11.99
CA ARG A 102 -3.40 -10.86 13.23
C ARG A 102 -2.49 -9.64 13.03
N PHE A 103 -2.11 -9.29 11.80
CA PHE A 103 -1.32 -8.09 11.51
C PHE A 103 -2.19 -6.81 11.57
N CYS A 104 -3.41 -6.86 11.03
CA CYS A 104 -4.36 -5.75 11.14
C CYS A 104 -5.20 -5.77 12.42
N ALA A 105 -5.01 -6.73 13.34
CA ALA A 105 -5.85 -6.90 14.53
C ALA A 105 -5.84 -5.72 15.54
N GLY A 106 -5.01 -4.70 15.33
CA GLY A 106 -4.96 -3.49 16.15
C GLY A 106 -5.60 -2.29 15.47
N ILE A 107 -6.33 -1.49 16.24
CA ILE A 107 -6.94 -0.21 15.82
C ILE A 107 -5.93 0.70 15.07
N PRO A 108 -4.66 0.85 15.49
CA PRO A 108 -3.72 1.70 14.77
C PRO A 108 -3.46 1.25 13.33
N GLN A 109 -3.32 -0.06 13.12
CA GLN A 109 -3.04 -0.62 11.79
C GLN A 109 -4.26 -0.48 10.88
N PHE A 110 -5.46 -0.66 11.42
CA PHE A 110 -6.72 -0.42 10.73
C PHE A 110 -6.85 1.03 10.23
N ILE A 111 -6.53 2.01 11.09
CA ILE A 111 -6.56 3.43 10.71
C ILE A 111 -5.56 3.72 9.58
N VAL A 112 -4.31 3.24 9.71
CA VAL A 112 -3.28 3.43 8.67
C VAL A 112 -3.69 2.77 7.34
N ASN A 113 -4.34 1.60 7.40
CA ASN A 113 -4.83 0.90 6.22
C ASN A 113 -5.93 1.68 5.49
N ASN A 114 -6.88 2.27 6.22
CA ASN A 114 -7.89 3.16 5.65
C ASN A 114 -7.29 4.39 4.97
N PHE A 115 -6.33 5.07 5.61
CA PHE A 115 -5.67 6.21 5.00
C PHE A 115 -4.93 5.84 3.70
N LYS A 116 -4.30 4.66 3.65
CA LYS A 116 -3.71 4.15 2.40
C LYS A 116 -4.77 3.89 1.33
N LEU A 117 -5.89 3.28 1.68
CA LEU A 117 -6.99 3.02 0.74
C LEU A 117 -7.53 4.32 0.15
N ILE A 118 -7.71 5.35 0.98
CA ILE A 118 -8.10 6.69 0.53
C ILE A 118 -7.04 7.27 -0.42
N GLY A 119 -5.75 7.20 -0.05
CA GLY A 119 -4.66 7.68 -0.91
C GLY A 119 -4.63 6.97 -2.27
N LEU A 120 -4.74 5.64 -2.29
CA LEU A 120 -4.79 4.84 -3.51
C LEU A 120 -6.02 5.17 -4.36
N LEU A 121 -7.17 5.40 -3.74
CA LEU A 121 -8.39 5.79 -4.43
C LEU A 121 -8.26 7.16 -5.10
N LEU A 122 -7.68 8.13 -4.40
CA LEU A 122 -7.40 9.47 -4.94
C LEU A 122 -6.45 9.40 -6.14
N ILE A 123 -5.38 8.61 -6.02
CA ILE A 123 -4.42 8.37 -7.11
C ILE A 123 -5.14 7.76 -8.31
N LEU A 124 -5.99 6.76 -8.09
CA LEU A 124 -6.74 6.08 -9.14
C LEU A 124 -7.67 7.05 -9.88
N PHE A 125 -8.51 7.80 -9.16
CA PHE A 125 -9.43 8.76 -9.78
C PHE A 125 -8.70 9.85 -10.56
N ALA A 126 -7.64 10.43 -9.97
CA ALA A 126 -6.85 11.47 -10.63
C ALA A 126 -6.07 10.96 -11.85
N SER A 127 -5.82 9.66 -11.95
CA SER A 127 -5.15 9.05 -13.11
C SER A 127 -6.11 8.66 -14.24
N LEU A 128 -7.43 8.68 -13.97
CA LEU A 128 -8.49 8.33 -14.93
C LEU A 128 -9.27 9.55 -15.43
N SER A 129 -9.13 10.70 -14.77
CA SER A 129 -9.73 12.00 -15.12
C SER A 129 -8.87 12.79 -16.09
#